data_AF-A0A372P078-F1
#
_entry.id   AF-A0A372P078-F1
#
_cell.length_a   1.000
_cell.length_b   1.000
_cell.length_c   1.000
_cell.angle_alpha   90.00
_cell.angle_beta   90.00
_cell.angle_gamma   90.00
#
_symmetry.space_group_name_H-M   'P 1'
#
loop_
_entity.id
_entity.type
_entity.pdbx_description
1 polymer ?
#
loop_
_entity_poly.entity_id
_entity_poly.type
_entity_poly.pdbx_seq_one_letter_code
_entity_poly.pdbx_strand_id
1 'polypeptide(L)'
;MSFVLPATFVYGQEGQIRVDFYKDPFIANLDQSTNIVIPQSLTAKDLQSAQKKIEDSKYQPLIDSLAAYKAEHHLNDWLYYQLVRRVAQQIAPKEDNYARYTFYKWFMLNRSGYDARLALSHNKVIFYVYNDEEIRDIPYFMVDGKQYVCLNIHDYNNANLNDDPPVPVALPVPKAVKPFSYKVTMMPDFRPDRDVEKDLSFQYAHKTYHFKIKVNADQQKAFINYPGVDFETYFNIPLNKETYGSLIPILKKNVKGMDEKKGVDYLMRFTRYAFLYEDDEQNYGREKRLSPGETLASNYSDCDDRAALFFYLVKEVYNLPMIALLYPTHITMAVGFDKPVGEPIVYNGKIYSVCEPTPQAEDLSIGQLSAKLKSVPFKVVYAYEP
;
A
#
# COMPACT_ATOMS: atom_id res chain seq x y z
N MET A 1 6.36 -22.10 16.63
CA MET A 1 7.81 -21.90 16.88
C MET A 1 8.56 -22.31 15.62
N SER A 2 8.88 -21.36 14.74
CA SER A 2 9.79 -21.62 13.62
C SER A 2 11.19 -21.28 14.09
N PHE A 3 12.07 -22.28 14.12
CA PHE A 3 13.49 -22.08 14.38
C PHE A 3 14.11 -21.36 13.17
N VAL A 4 14.54 -20.12 13.39
CA VAL A 4 15.46 -19.43 12.48
C VAL A 4 16.84 -19.99 12.80
N LEU A 5 17.40 -20.80 11.89
CA LEU A 5 18.80 -21.22 11.99
C LEU A 5 19.69 -20.01 11.72
N PRO A 6 20.63 -19.66 12.61
CA PRO A 6 21.61 -18.63 12.34
C PRO A 6 22.54 -19.12 11.22
N ALA A 7 22.88 -18.23 10.29
CA ALA A 7 23.89 -18.52 9.28
C ALA A 7 25.24 -18.72 9.96
N THR A 8 25.75 -19.95 9.97
CA THR A 8 27.11 -20.27 10.39
C THR A 8 28.07 -19.95 9.25
N PHE A 9 28.90 -18.91 9.43
CA PHE A 9 29.94 -18.53 8.48
C PHE A 9 31.28 -19.18 8.88
N VAL A 10 31.79 -20.08 8.05
CA VAL A 10 33.18 -20.58 8.10
C VAL A 10 34.02 -19.74 7.13
N TYR A 11 35.21 -19.31 7.55
CA TYR A 11 36.09 -18.40 6.79
C TYR A 11 36.27 -18.86 5.33
N GLY A 12 35.87 -18.02 4.37
CA GLY A 12 36.19 -18.17 2.95
C GLY A 12 35.13 -18.78 2.03
N GLN A 13 33.87 -18.95 2.45
CA GLN A 13 32.77 -19.36 1.54
C GLN A 13 31.70 -18.27 1.39
N GLU A 14 31.27 -18.04 0.15
CA GLU A 14 30.01 -17.35 -0.19
C GLU A 14 28.87 -18.06 0.54
N GLY A 15 28.13 -17.32 1.37
CA GLY A 15 26.94 -17.84 2.04
C GLY A 15 25.73 -17.60 1.16
N GLN A 16 24.87 -18.60 0.98
CA GLN A 16 23.58 -18.39 0.33
C GLN A 16 22.55 -17.92 1.35
N ILE A 17 21.81 -16.86 1.03
CA ILE A 17 20.63 -16.46 1.79
C ILE A 17 19.36 -16.87 1.05
N ARG A 18 18.35 -17.29 1.81
CA ARG A 18 17.01 -17.56 1.33
C ARG A 18 16.01 -16.78 2.18
N VAL A 19 15.13 -16.05 1.51
CA VAL A 19 14.05 -15.29 2.12
C VAL A 19 12.74 -15.75 1.51
N ASP A 20 11.87 -16.37 2.31
CA ASP A 20 10.53 -16.68 1.86
C ASP A 20 9.76 -15.35 1.68
N PHE A 21 9.35 -15.06 0.44
CA PHE A 21 8.72 -13.80 0.06
C PHE A 21 7.60 -14.05 -0.93
N TYR A 22 6.35 -13.80 -0.52
CA TYR A 22 5.15 -14.12 -1.29
C TYR A 22 5.23 -15.54 -1.88
N LYS A 23 4.91 -15.74 -3.18
CA LYS A 23 4.90 -17.07 -3.80
C LYS A 23 6.28 -17.72 -3.91
N ASP A 24 7.26 -17.02 -4.48
CA ASP A 24 8.56 -17.60 -4.83
C ASP A 24 9.66 -17.05 -3.91
N PRO A 25 10.50 -17.89 -3.29
CA PRO A 25 11.53 -17.42 -2.37
C PRO A 25 12.59 -16.59 -3.09
N PHE A 26 13.05 -15.51 -2.46
CA PHE A 26 14.23 -14.79 -2.89
C PHE A 26 15.49 -15.54 -2.45
N ILE A 27 16.42 -15.77 -3.38
CA ILE A 27 17.69 -16.45 -3.12
C ILE A 27 18.82 -15.58 -3.69
N ALA A 28 19.87 -15.38 -2.89
CA ALA A 28 21.06 -14.64 -3.33
C ALA A 28 22.33 -15.18 -2.66
N ASN A 29 23.46 -14.97 -3.33
CA ASN A 29 24.77 -15.18 -2.72
C ASN A 29 25.20 -13.93 -1.95
N LEU A 30 25.75 -14.15 -0.77
CA LEU A 30 26.24 -13.13 0.15
C LEU A 30 27.71 -13.43 0.49
N ASP A 31 28.61 -12.54 0.06
CA ASP A 31 30.02 -12.64 0.40
C ASP A 31 30.26 -12.14 1.83
N GLN A 32 31.16 -12.77 2.59
CA GLN A 32 31.43 -12.40 3.98
C GLN A 32 31.93 -10.96 4.14
N SER A 33 32.56 -10.39 3.11
CA SER A 33 32.98 -8.99 3.08
C SER A 33 31.82 -8.01 3.20
N THR A 34 30.58 -8.43 2.89
CA THR A 34 29.42 -7.57 3.05
C THR A 34 28.97 -7.43 4.49
N ASN A 35 29.52 -8.20 5.44
CA ASN A 35 29.13 -8.14 6.85
C ASN A 35 29.74 -6.90 7.54
N ILE A 36 28.96 -5.82 7.60
CA ILE A 36 29.37 -4.57 8.24
C ILE A 36 29.02 -4.55 9.72
N VAL A 37 29.95 -4.06 10.53
CA VAL A 37 29.73 -3.77 11.95
C VAL A 37 29.37 -2.29 12.11
N ILE A 38 28.23 -2.04 12.77
CA ILE A 38 27.81 -0.70 13.21
C ILE A 38 27.64 -0.76 14.73
N PRO A 39 28.28 0.12 15.51
CA PRO A 39 28.12 0.12 16.96
C PRO A 39 26.69 0.48 17.38
N GLN A 40 26.25 0.02 18.55
CA GLN A 40 24.92 0.35 19.09
C GLN A 40 24.77 1.85 19.36
N SER A 41 25.79 2.47 19.96
CA SER A 41 25.93 3.93 20.05
C SER A 41 26.64 4.42 18.81
N LEU A 42 25.88 4.73 17.77
CA LEU A 42 26.42 5.15 16.48
C LEU A 42 26.57 6.67 16.38
N THR A 43 27.52 7.09 15.57
CA THR A 43 27.71 8.47 15.14
C THR A 43 27.59 8.56 13.61
N ALA A 44 27.50 9.79 13.08
CA ALA A 44 27.58 10.03 11.64
C ALA A 44 28.85 9.40 11.00
N LYS A 45 29.98 9.43 11.72
CA LYS A 45 31.26 8.85 11.26
C LYS A 45 31.20 7.32 11.16
N ASP A 46 30.42 6.67 12.00
CA ASP A 46 30.26 5.21 11.95
C ASP A 46 29.48 4.79 10.70
N LEU A 47 28.43 5.54 10.33
CA LEU A 47 27.69 5.30 9.08
C LEU A 47 28.53 5.59 7.84
N GLN A 48 29.36 6.63 7.86
CA GLN A 48 30.31 6.93 6.77
C GLN A 48 31.36 5.83 6.62
N SER A 49 31.87 5.32 7.74
CA SER A 49 32.82 4.20 7.75
C SER A 49 32.17 2.90 7.27
N ALA A 50 30.91 2.66 7.66
CA ALA A 50 30.11 1.55 7.17
C ALA A 50 29.87 1.63 5.65
N GLN A 51 29.54 2.81 5.13
CA GLN A 51 29.40 3.06 3.69
C GLN A 51 30.68 2.72 2.93
N LYS A 52 31.83 3.23 3.38
CA LYS A 52 33.10 2.93 2.72
C LYS A 52 33.38 1.42 2.69
N LYS A 53 33.20 0.74 3.82
CA LYS A 53 33.43 -0.71 3.92
C LYS A 53 32.49 -1.52 3.03
N ILE A 54 31.20 -1.19 2.98
CA ILE A 54 30.27 -1.93 2.12
C ILE A 54 30.56 -1.64 0.64
N GLU A 55 30.94 -0.42 0.27
CA GLU A 55 31.31 -0.10 -1.12
C GLU A 55 32.59 -0.81 -1.59
N ASP A 56 33.50 -1.16 -0.67
CA ASP A 56 34.70 -1.96 -0.94
C ASP A 56 34.43 -3.49 -0.91
N SER A 57 33.20 -3.92 -0.60
CA SER A 57 32.82 -5.34 -0.48
C SER A 57 32.28 -5.93 -1.79
N LYS A 58 32.11 -7.26 -1.84
CA LYS A 58 31.48 -7.95 -2.98
C LYS A 58 29.95 -8.02 -2.86
N TYR A 59 29.30 -6.86 -2.78
CA TYR A 59 27.82 -6.77 -2.65
C TYR A 59 27.07 -6.93 -3.97
N GLN A 60 27.72 -6.79 -5.13
CA GLN A 60 27.05 -6.71 -6.43
C GLN A 60 26.14 -7.92 -6.71
N PRO A 61 26.52 -9.18 -6.39
CA PRO A 61 25.63 -10.34 -6.57
C PRO A 61 24.28 -10.19 -5.83
N LEU A 62 24.28 -9.63 -4.61
CA LEU A 62 23.05 -9.37 -3.87
C LEU A 62 22.14 -8.36 -4.59
N ILE A 63 22.74 -7.27 -5.07
CA ILE A 63 22.01 -6.20 -5.78
C ILE A 63 21.47 -6.71 -7.12
N ASP A 64 22.25 -7.52 -7.84
CA ASP A 64 21.82 -8.13 -9.11
C ASP A 64 20.66 -9.11 -8.88
N SER A 65 20.73 -9.95 -7.83
CA SER A 65 19.62 -10.83 -7.46
C SER A 65 18.36 -10.04 -7.10
N LEU A 66 18.48 -8.95 -6.34
CA LEU A 66 17.34 -8.09 -6.00
C LEU A 66 16.70 -7.46 -7.24
N ALA A 67 17.53 -6.95 -8.16
CA ALA A 67 17.06 -6.38 -9.42
C ALA A 67 16.37 -7.43 -10.32
N ALA A 68 16.95 -8.63 -10.42
CA ALA A 68 16.38 -9.74 -11.17
C ALA A 68 15.01 -10.15 -10.59
N TYR A 69 14.93 -10.35 -9.26
CA TYR A 69 13.67 -10.70 -8.59
C TYR A 69 12.61 -9.61 -8.77
N LYS A 70 13.00 -8.34 -8.63
CA LYS A 70 12.10 -7.20 -8.87
C LYS A 70 11.52 -7.23 -10.28
N ALA A 71 12.36 -7.51 -11.28
CA ALA A 71 11.96 -7.54 -12.69
C ALA A 71 11.07 -8.75 -13.01
N GLU A 72 11.46 -9.94 -12.55
CA GLU A 72 10.73 -11.21 -12.77
C GLU A 72 9.32 -11.18 -12.18
N HIS A 73 9.19 -10.67 -10.95
CA HIS A 73 7.90 -10.56 -10.26
C HIS A 73 7.22 -9.20 -10.47
N HIS A 74 7.79 -8.34 -11.30
CA HIS A 74 7.27 -7.01 -11.63
C HIS A 74 6.87 -6.20 -10.40
N LEU A 75 7.71 -6.23 -9.35
CA LEU A 75 7.40 -5.53 -8.11
C LEU A 75 7.46 -4.02 -8.33
N ASN A 76 6.37 -3.32 -7.96
CA ASN A 76 6.40 -1.88 -7.77
C ASN A 76 7.33 -1.52 -6.60
N ASP A 77 7.64 -0.23 -6.44
CA ASP A 77 8.68 0.20 -5.52
C ASP A 77 8.29 -0.07 -4.04
N TRP A 78 7.00 0.02 -3.69
CA TRP A 78 6.50 -0.36 -2.36
C TRP A 78 6.71 -1.85 -2.03
N LEU A 79 6.31 -2.75 -2.94
CA LEU A 79 6.49 -4.19 -2.75
C LEU A 79 7.96 -4.60 -2.80
N TYR A 80 8.75 -3.94 -3.65
CA TYR A 80 10.20 -4.10 -3.67
C TYR A 80 10.82 -3.70 -2.33
N TYR A 81 10.36 -2.61 -1.73
CA TYR A 81 10.81 -2.23 -0.39
C TYR A 81 10.44 -3.29 0.67
N GLN A 82 9.30 -3.98 0.56
CA GLN A 82 9.00 -5.10 1.45
C GLN A 82 10.01 -6.24 1.31
N LEU A 83 10.48 -6.56 0.09
CA LEU A 83 11.56 -7.52 -0.13
C LEU A 83 12.86 -7.03 0.54
N VAL A 84 13.25 -5.79 0.29
CA VAL A 84 14.44 -5.15 0.90
C VAL A 84 14.39 -5.22 2.43
N ARG A 85 13.23 -4.99 3.05
CA ARG A 85 13.04 -5.13 4.50
C ARG A 85 13.29 -6.57 4.98
N ARG A 86 12.80 -7.56 4.24
CA ARG A 86 12.93 -8.99 4.59
C ARG A 86 14.37 -9.48 4.42
N VAL A 87 15.04 -9.04 3.36
CA VAL A 87 16.47 -9.31 3.14
C VAL A 87 17.32 -8.66 4.23
N ALA A 88 17.06 -7.38 4.57
CA ALA A 88 17.74 -6.71 5.66
C ALA A 88 17.56 -7.45 6.99
N GLN A 89 16.33 -7.92 7.27
CA GLN A 89 16.03 -8.69 8.48
C GLN A 89 16.81 -10.01 8.52
N GLN A 90 16.99 -10.68 7.37
CA GLN A 90 17.72 -11.94 7.28
C GLN A 90 19.23 -11.76 7.52
N ILE A 91 19.84 -10.69 7.00
CA ILE A 91 21.30 -10.47 7.09
C ILE A 91 21.72 -9.65 8.30
N ALA A 92 20.82 -8.83 8.83
CA ALA A 92 21.02 -7.98 9.99
C ALA A 92 19.71 -7.83 10.75
N PRO A 93 19.34 -8.81 11.59
CA PRO A 93 18.10 -8.78 12.34
C PRO A 93 17.92 -7.47 13.11
N LYS A 94 16.73 -6.89 13.01
CA LYS A 94 16.35 -5.64 13.66
C LYS A 94 16.59 -5.68 15.18
N GLU A 95 16.35 -6.85 15.78
CA GLU A 95 16.44 -7.11 17.21
C GLU A 95 17.90 -7.15 17.70
N ASP A 96 18.83 -7.55 16.85
CA ASP A 96 20.25 -7.58 17.17
C ASP A 96 20.85 -6.18 17.09
N ASN A 97 20.56 -5.47 15.99
CA ASN A 97 21.12 -4.15 15.73
C ASN A 97 20.26 -3.37 14.73
N TYR A 98 19.39 -2.53 15.28
CA TYR A 98 18.45 -1.71 14.51
C TYR A 98 19.14 -0.76 13.51
N ALA A 99 20.28 -0.18 13.91
CA ALA A 99 21.04 0.73 13.07
C ALA A 99 21.59 0.02 11.82
N ARG A 100 22.16 -1.19 12.02
CA ARG A 100 22.65 -2.04 10.96
C ARG A 100 21.52 -2.50 10.03
N TYR A 101 20.40 -2.95 10.60
CA TYR A 101 19.19 -3.28 9.83
C TYR A 101 18.77 -2.12 8.91
N THR A 102 18.68 -0.91 9.47
CA THR A 102 18.25 0.30 8.74
C THR A 102 19.29 0.71 7.68
N PHE A 103 20.58 0.60 7.99
CA PHE A 103 21.66 0.87 7.06
C PHE A 103 21.61 -0.04 5.83
N TYR A 104 21.36 -1.35 6.01
CA TYR A 104 21.24 -2.25 4.86
C TYR A 104 20.02 -1.95 3.99
N LYS A 105 18.87 -1.55 4.57
CA LYS A 105 17.71 -1.07 3.80
C LYS A 105 18.10 0.15 2.93
N TRP A 106 18.75 1.12 3.54
CA TRP A 106 19.26 2.32 2.85
C TRP A 106 20.24 1.97 1.73
N PHE A 107 21.20 1.11 2.00
CA PHE A 107 22.20 0.69 1.04
C PHE A 107 21.57 -0.02 -0.16
N MET A 108 20.70 -1.01 0.08
CA MET A 108 20.03 -1.76 -0.98
C MET A 108 19.15 -0.86 -1.86
N LEU A 109 18.40 0.09 -1.28
CA LEU A 109 17.63 1.05 -2.08
C LEU A 109 18.55 1.96 -2.92
N ASN A 110 19.61 2.52 -2.33
CA ASN A 110 20.55 3.37 -3.09
C ASN A 110 21.23 2.61 -4.24
N ARG A 111 21.68 1.37 -4.00
CA ARG A 111 22.27 0.53 -5.04
C ARG A 111 21.26 0.03 -6.08
N SER A 112 19.96 0.10 -5.76
CA SER A 112 18.86 -0.09 -6.72
C SER A 112 18.47 1.20 -7.46
N GLY A 113 19.18 2.31 -7.21
CA GLY A 113 19.02 3.59 -7.91
C GLY A 113 18.14 4.62 -7.22
N TYR A 114 17.52 4.32 -6.07
CA TYR A 114 16.65 5.25 -5.34
C TYR A 114 17.46 6.24 -4.51
N ASP A 115 17.14 7.53 -4.59
CA ASP A 115 17.72 8.54 -3.70
C ASP A 115 17.15 8.37 -2.30
N ALA A 116 17.86 7.62 -1.45
CA ALA A 116 17.46 7.37 -0.07
C ALA A 116 18.52 7.92 0.88
N ARG A 117 18.10 8.46 2.03
CA ARG A 117 18.94 9.22 2.95
C ARG A 117 18.78 8.75 4.38
N LEU A 118 19.83 8.92 5.17
CA LEU A 118 19.82 8.66 6.60
C LEU A 118 20.01 9.96 7.38
N ALA A 119 19.31 10.07 8.51
CA ALA A 119 19.48 11.11 9.50
C ALA A 119 19.51 10.51 10.90
N LEU A 120 20.08 11.23 11.86
CA LEU A 120 20.21 10.79 13.25
C LEU A 120 19.39 11.70 14.18
N SER A 121 18.65 11.08 15.09
CA SER A 121 17.86 11.75 16.13
C SER A 121 18.12 11.02 17.46
N HIS A 122 18.94 11.61 18.35
CA HIS A 122 19.56 10.90 19.48
C HIS A 122 20.17 9.53 19.06
N ASN A 123 19.55 8.43 19.49
CA ASN A 123 19.96 7.05 19.19
C ASN A 123 19.13 6.42 18.05
N LYS A 124 18.31 7.20 17.35
CA LYS A 124 17.45 6.76 16.25
C LYS A 124 18.14 7.01 14.91
N VAL A 125 18.05 6.02 14.02
CA VAL A 125 18.42 6.15 12.61
C VAL A 125 17.14 6.34 11.83
N ILE A 126 16.90 7.56 11.35
CA ILE A 126 15.72 7.88 10.56
C ILE A 126 16.05 7.69 9.07
N PHE A 127 15.16 6.99 8.37
CA PHE A 127 15.38 6.57 6.99
C PHE A 127 14.36 7.21 6.07
N TYR A 128 14.84 7.95 5.08
CA TYR A 128 14.03 8.68 4.14
C TYR A 128 14.28 8.23 2.70
N VAL A 129 13.28 8.44 1.84
CA VAL A 129 13.41 8.25 0.39
C VAL A 129 12.83 9.43 -0.36
N TYR A 130 13.48 9.82 -1.46
CA TYR A 130 12.95 10.82 -2.38
C TYR A 130 11.63 10.33 -2.98
N ASN A 131 10.60 11.14 -2.92
CA ASN A 131 9.29 10.89 -3.50
C ASN A 131 8.77 12.19 -4.14
N ASP A 132 8.01 12.05 -5.22
CA ASP A 132 7.38 13.13 -5.99
C ASP A 132 5.86 12.94 -6.11
N GLU A 133 5.27 12.15 -5.21
CA GLU A 133 3.84 11.87 -5.12
C GLU A 133 3.25 12.57 -3.88
N GLU A 134 1.92 12.67 -3.78
CA GLU A 134 1.29 13.22 -2.57
C GLU A 134 1.19 12.13 -1.49
N ILE A 135 2.08 12.21 -0.50
CA ILE A 135 2.09 11.32 0.67
C ILE A 135 1.66 12.07 1.93
N ARG A 136 0.76 11.44 2.70
CA ARG A 136 0.18 11.96 3.93
C ARG A 136 0.53 11.06 5.12
N ASP A 137 0.29 11.59 6.33
CA ASP A 137 0.30 10.86 7.60
C ASP A 137 1.64 10.27 8.06
N ILE A 138 2.72 10.55 7.33
CA ILE A 138 4.09 10.22 7.72
C ILE A 138 5.03 11.42 7.59
N PRO A 139 6.04 11.55 8.47
CA PRO A 139 6.96 12.69 8.43
C PRO A 139 7.76 12.76 7.13
N TYR A 140 8.03 13.97 6.67
CA TYR A 140 8.90 14.24 5.53
C TYR A 140 9.70 15.52 5.76
N PHE A 141 10.71 15.76 4.92
CA PHE A 141 11.38 17.06 4.82
C PHE A 141 11.59 17.45 3.36
N MET A 142 11.86 18.73 3.11
CA MET A 142 12.19 19.25 1.78
C MET A 142 13.68 19.56 1.69
N VAL A 143 14.35 19.11 0.63
CA VAL A 143 15.72 19.54 0.26
C VAL A 143 15.74 19.85 -1.22
N ASP A 144 16.15 21.07 -1.59
CA ASP A 144 16.27 21.53 -2.98
C ASP A 144 14.99 21.29 -3.82
N GLY A 145 13.82 21.52 -3.21
CA GLY A 145 12.52 21.31 -3.85
C GLY A 145 12.08 19.84 -3.97
N LYS A 146 12.88 18.88 -3.48
CA LYS A 146 12.54 17.46 -3.43
C LYS A 146 12.02 17.06 -2.06
N GLN A 147 10.94 16.29 -2.04
CA GLN A 147 10.35 15.74 -0.82
C GLN A 147 11.04 14.42 -0.45
N TYR A 148 11.44 14.28 0.81
CA TYR A 148 12.01 13.05 1.36
C TYR A 148 11.12 12.52 2.47
N VAL A 149 10.48 11.38 2.21
CA VAL A 149 9.43 10.80 3.05
C VAL A 149 10.00 9.70 3.94
N CYS A 150 9.59 9.64 5.21
CA CYS A 150 10.14 8.73 6.21
C CYS A 150 9.60 7.30 6.08
N LEU A 151 10.48 6.34 5.80
CA LEU A 151 10.15 4.93 5.58
C LEU A 151 10.11 4.08 6.86
N ASN A 152 10.59 4.58 8.00
CA ASN A 152 10.74 3.79 9.22
C ASN A 152 10.17 4.46 10.47
N ILE A 153 9.31 5.47 10.33
CA ILE A 153 8.69 6.10 11.50
C ILE A 153 7.87 5.11 12.35
N HIS A 154 7.21 4.15 11.68
CA HIS A 154 6.42 3.09 12.30
C HIS A 154 7.26 2.11 13.15
N ASP A 155 8.60 2.12 13.02
CA ASP A 155 9.48 1.34 13.87
C ASP A 155 9.67 1.99 15.27
N TYR A 156 9.21 3.24 15.45
CA TYR A 156 9.28 4.00 16.70
C TYR A 156 7.89 4.31 17.26
N ASN A 157 7.62 3.86 18.49
CA ASN A 157 6.33 4.10 19.14
C ASN A 157 6.10 5.61 19.34
N ASN A 158 5.08 6.15 18.68
CA ASN A 158 4.59 7.53 18.82
C ASN A 158 5.68 8.60 18.81
N ALA A 159 6.76 8.39 18.03
CA ALA A 159 7.85 9.34 17.96
C ALA A 159 7.42 10.59 17.18
N ASN A 160 7.44 11.74 17.85
CA ASN A 160 7.34 13.03 17.18
C ASN A 160 8.75 13.49 16.79
N LEU A 161 9.05 13.48 15.49
CA LEU A 161 10.36 13.92 14.98
C LEU A 161 10.59 15.44 15.13
N ASN A 162 9.57 16.22 15.50
CA ASN A 162 9.74 17.64 15.78
C ASN A 162 10.32 17.91 17.18
N ASP A 163 10.12 16.99 18.14
CA ASP A 163 10.67 17.14 19.50
C ASP A 163 12.20 16.98 19.51
N ASP A 164 12.71 16.21 18.54
CA ASP A 164 14.12 16.04 18.28
C ASP A 164 14.38 15.92 16.77
N PRO A 165 14.58 17.07 16.08
CA PRO A 165 14.75 17.12 14.63
C PRO A 165 15.94 16.26 14.16
N PRO A 166 15.73 15.31 13.23
CA PRO A 166 16.81 14.47 12.72
C PRO A 166 17.88 15.29 11.99
N VAL A 167 19.15 15.04 12.32
CA VAL A 167 20.32 15.64 11.68
C VAL A 167 20.77 14.78 10.50
N PRO A 168 20.76 15.28 9.25
CA PRO A 168 21.17 14.52 8.07
C PRO A 168 22.62 14.02 8.16
N VAL A 169 22.87 12.81 7.66
CA VAL A 169 24.22 12.25 7.54
C VAL A 169 24.64 12.28 6.07
N ALA A 170 25.78 12.91 5.79
CA ALA A 170 26.33 12.95 4.43
C ALA A 170 26.90 11.57 4.03
N LEU A 171 26.10 10.84 3.24
CA LEU A 171 26.42 9.53 2.65
C LEU A 171 26.21 9.60 1.13
N PRO A 172 27.14 10.21 0.36
CA PRO A 172 26.91 10.46 -1.06
C PRO A 172 26.84 9.15 -1.85
N VAL A 173 25.79 8.98 -2.66
CA VAL A 173 25.66 7.91 -3.66
C VAL A 173 25.24 8.54 -5.00
N PRO A 174 26.18 9.11 -5.78
CA PRO A 174 25.83 10.01 -6.90
C PRO A 174 24.93 9.42 -7.99
N LYS A 175 24.88 8.10 -8.14
CA LYS A 175 24.04 7.41 -9.14
C LYS A 175 22.61 7.15 -8.66
N ALA A 176 22.33 7.34 -7.38
CA ALA A 176 21.02 7.08 -6.78
C ALA A 176 20.17 8.35 -6.84
N VAL A 177 19.34 8.47 -7.88
CA VAL A 177 18.58 9.70 -8.19
C VAL A 177 17.09 9.44 -8.42
N LYS A 178 16.68 8.17 -8.50
CA LYS A 178 15.31 7.78 -8.85
C LYS A 178 14.35 8.15 -7.69
N PRO A 179 13.18 8.76 -7.98
CA PRO A 179 12.10 8.86 -7.00
C PRO A 179 11.54 7.47 -6.68
N PHE A 180 11.06 7.30 -5.46
CA PHE A 180 10.34 6.13 -5.00
C PHE A 180 8.85 6.33 -5.18
N SER A 181 8.19 5.40 -5.86
CA SER A 181 6.74 5.43 -6.06
C SER A 181 6.01 4.57 -5.02
N TYR A 182 5.02 5.14 -4.34
CA TYR A 182 4.11 4.37 -3.49
C TYR A 182 3.02 3.68 -4.31
N LYS A 183 2.75 4.11 -5.56
CA LYS A 183 1.76 3.49 -6.44
C LYS A 183 1.95 1.99 -6.59
N VAL A 184 0.96 1.22 -6.12
CA VAL A 184 0.87 -0.22 -6.34
C VAL A 184 -0.02 -0.48 -7.55
N THR A 185 0.59 -0.63 -8.72
CA THR A 185 -0.12 -0.85 -9.99
C THR A 185 -0.34 -2.33 -10.32
N MET A 186 0.29 -3.22 -9.58
CA MET A 186 0.12 -4.67 -9.71
C MET A 186 0.40 -5.37 -8.38
N MET A 187 -0.40 -6.38 -8.07
CA MET A 187 -0.16 -7.28 -6.94
C MET A 187 0.73 -8.45 -7.37
N PRO A 188 1.63 -8.92 -6.50
CA PRO A 188 2.43 -10.10 -6.77
C PRO A 188 1.56 -11.35 -6.61
N ASP A 189 2.03 -12.47 -7.13
CA ASP A 189 1.45 -13.76 -6.76
C ASP A 189 1.79 -14.07 -5.29
N PHE A 190 0.77 -14.42 -4.51
CA PHE A 190 0.94 -14.91 -3.14
C PHE A 190 0.87 -16.43 -3.10
N ARG A 191 1.29 -17.03 -1.97
CA ARG A 191 1.14 -18.48 -1.81
C ARG A 191 -0.31 -18.84 -1.47
N PRO A 192 -0.91 -19.80 -2.19
CA PRO A 192 -2.29 -20.22 -1.91
C PRO A 192 -2.48 -20.86 -0.52
N ASP A 193 -1.44 -21.41 0.10
CA ASP A 193 -1.52 -21.95 1.48
C ASP A 193 -1.65 -20.86 2.56
N ARG A 194 -1.56 -19.59 2.16
CA ARG A 194 -1.80 -18.41 3.01
C ARG A 194 -3.14 -17.73 2.73
N ASP A 195 -3.95 -18.30 1.84
CA ASP A 195 -5.30 -17.82 1.60
C ASP A 195 -6.20 -18.17 2.78
N VAL A 196 -7.05 -17.21 3.13
CA VAL A 196 -8.13 -17.35 4.10
C VAL A 196 -9.43 -17.19 3.32
N GLU A 197 -10.34 -18.14 3.51
CA GLU A 197 -11.71 -17.98 3.00
C GLU A 197 -12.49 -17.01 3.88
N LYS A 198 -13.23 -16.13 3.24
CA LYS A 198 -14.15 -15.22 3.91
C LYS A 198 -15.51 -15.29 3.25
N ASP A 199 -16.52 -15.49 4.08
CA ASP A 199 -17.91 -15.49 3.63
C ASP A 199 -18.46 -14.06 3.71
N LEU A 200 -19.02 -13.59 2.59
CA LEU A 200 -19.72 -12.32 2.49
C LEU A 200 -21.15 -12.58 2.04
N SER A 201 -22.10 -11.77 2.50
CA SER A 201 -23.46 -11.83 2.01
C SER A 201 -24.16 -10.49 2.06
N PHE A 202 -25.11 -10.29 1.17
CA PHE A 202 -25.98 -9.12 1.21
C PHE A 202 -27.33 -9.43 0.55
N GLN A 203 -28.34 -8.63 0.87
CA GLN A 203 -29.67 -8.75 0.29
C GLN A 203 -29.85 -7.74 -0.85
N TYR A 204 -30.39 -8.19 -1.99
CA TYR A 204 -30.72 -7.35 -3.12
C TYR A 204 -32.01 -7.84 -3.78
N ALA A 205 -33.01 -6.95 -3.91
CA ALA A 205 -34.32 -7.25 -4.52
C ALA A 205 -34.94 -8.57 -4.00
N HIS A 206 -35.04 -8.70 -2.67
CA HIS A 206 -35.58 -9.88 -1.96
C HIS A 206 -34.77 -11.18 -2.10
N LYS A 207 -33.59 -11.15 -2.73
CA LYS A 207 -32.69 -12.29 -2.83
C LYS A 207 -31.42 -12.06 -2.00
N THR A 208 -31.04 -13.05 -1.22
CA THR A 208 -29.73 -13.07 -0.55
C THR A 208 -28.68 -13.62 -1.49
N TYR A 209 -27.58 -12.88 -1.63
CA TYR A 209 -26.40 -13.30 -2.37
C TYR A 209 -25.32 -13.69 -1.37
N HIS A 210 -24.69 -14.83 -1.61
CA HIS A 210 -23.58 -15.34 -0.80
C HIS A 210 -22.33 -15.44 -1.65
N PHE A 211 -21.21 -15.06 -1.08
CA PHE A 211 -19.89 -15.12 -1.69
C PHE A 211 -18.95 -15.79 -0.71
N LYS A 212 -18.09 -16.66 -1.25
CA LYS A 212 -16.94 -17.21 -0.54
C LYS A 212 -15.72 -16.73 -1.28
N ILE A 213 -15.10 -15.69 -0.75
CA ILE A 213 -13.92 -15.06 -1.35
C ILE A 213 -12.66 -15.57 -0.70
N LYS A 214 -11.55 -15.49 -1.43
CA LYS A 214 -10.21 -15.76 -0.90
C LYS A 214 -9.49 -14.45 -0.68
N VAL A 215 -8.93 -14.26 0.50
CA VAL A 215 -8.06 -13.12 0.84
C VAL A 215 -6.74 -13.65 1.37
N ASN A 216 -5.63 -12.97 1.07
CA ASN A 216 -4.32 -13.48 1.43
C ASN A 216 -3.72 -12.70 2.62
N ALA A 217 -3.25 -13.41 3.64
CA ALA A 217 -2.68 -12.80 4.84
C ALA A 217 -1.36 -12.04 4.57
N ASP A 218 -0.59 -12.43 3.55
CA ASP A 218 0.66 -11.76 3.22
C ASP A 218 0.43 -10.45 2.45
N GLN A 219 -0.70 -10.32 1.72
CA GLN A 219 -1.13 -9.02 1.22
C GLN A 219 -1.39 -8.07 2.39
N GLN A 220 -2.16 -8.48 3.39
CA GLN A 220 -2.46 -7.61 4.54
C GLN A 220 -1.18 -7.13 5.22
N LYS A 221 -0.20 -8.04 5.42
CA LYS A 221 1.11 -7.68 5.98
C LYS A 221 1.88 -6.69 5.12
N ALA A 222 1.75 -6.75 3.79
CA ALA A 222 2.43 -5.84 2.87
C ALA A 222 1.95 -4.38 3.03
N PHE A 223 0.71 -4.17 3.49
CA PHE A 223 0.09 -2.85 3.61
C PHE A 223 -0.01 -2.32 5.04
N ILE A 224 0.40 -3.08 6.07
CA ILE A 224 0.35 -2.64 7.50
C ILE A 224 0.96 -1.24 7.72
N ASN A 225 2.04 -0.92 7.01
CA ASN A 225 2.76 0.35 7.12
C ASN A 225 2.67 1.21 5.85
N TYR A 226 1.74 0.91 4.95
CA TYR A 226 1.50 1.74 3.76
C TYR A 226 0.93 3.09 4.21
N PRO A 227 1.47 4.22 3.73
CA PRO A 227 1.02 5.54 4.19
C PRO A 227 -0.29 5.97 3.54
N GLY A 228 -0.85 7.08 4.02
CA GLY A 228 -1.90 7.79 3.30
C GLY A 228 -1.36 8.28 1.96
N VAL A 229 -2.06 7.97 0.88
CA VAL A 229 -1.75 8.41 -0.49
C VAL A 229 -2.98 9.10 -1.10
N ASP A 230 -2.80 9.76 -2.24
CA ASP A 230 -3.91 10.38 -2.98
C ASP A 230 -5.01 9.38 -3.41
N PHE A 231 -6.21 9.92 -3.67
CA PHE A 231 -7.39 9.14 -4.03
C PHE A 231 -7.20 8.31 -5.30
N GLU A 232 -6.52 8.87 -6.31
CA GLU A 232 -6.18 8.14 -7.52
C GLU A 232 -5.37 6.88 -7.19
N THR A 233 -4.33 7.01 -6.37
CA THR A 233 -3.41 5.93 -6.06
C THR A 233 -4.11 4.81 -5.32
N TYR A 234 -4.81 5.10 -4.21
CA TYR A 234 -5.38 4.00 -3.41
C TYR A 234 -6.61 3.35 -4.05
N PHE A 235 -7.43 4.12 -4.80
CA PHE A 235 -8.57 3.55 -5.54
C PHE A 235 -8.15 2.57 -6.63
N ASN A 236 -6.95 2.77 -7.21
CA ASN A 236 -6.44 1.94 -8.30
C ASN A 236 -5.54 0.79 -7.83
N ILE A 237 -5.38 0.56 -6.52
CA ILE A 237 -4.64 -0.61 -6.02
C ILE A 237 -5.40 -1.89 -6.43
N PRO A 238 -4.79 -2.79 -7.22
CA PRO A 238 -5.49 -3.94 -7.76
C PRO A 238 -5.71 -5.04 -6.71
N LEU A 239 -6.68 -5.92 -6.97
CA LEU A 239 -6.81 -7.17 -6.23
C LEU A 239 -5.69 -8.14 -6.62
N ASN A 240 -5.24 -8.96 -5.67
CA ASN A 240 -4.43 -10.14 -6.02
C ASN A 240 -5.27 -11.13 -6.85
N LYS A 241 -4.59 -12.04 -7.54
CA LYS A 241 -5.19 -12.98 -8.49
C LYS A 241 -6.24 -13.89 -7.85
N GLU A 242 -6.02 -14.36 -6.63
CA GLU A 242 -6.89 -15.29 -5.90
C GLU A 242 -8.15 -14.58 -5.40
N THR A 243 -8.02 -13.36 -4.87
CA THR A 243 -9.15 -12.50 -4.51
C THR A 243 -9.96 -12.10 -5.74
N TYR A 244 -9.28 -11.70 -6.82
CA TYR A 244 -9.94 -11.41 -8.10
C TYR A 244 -10.73 -12.61 -8.59
N GLY A 245 -10.09 -13.77 -8.70
CA GLY A 245 -10.67 -14.99 -9.27
C GLY A 245 -11.81 -15.58 -8.45
N SER A 246 -11.86 -15.33 -7.15
CA SER A 246 -12.94 -15.77 -6.26
C SER A 246 -14.11 -14.79 -6.18
N LEU A 247 -13.94 -13.53 -6.56
CA LEU A 247 -14.99 -12.50 -6.45
C LEU A 247 -15.53 -12.03 -7.81
N ILE A 248 -14.68 -11.49 -8.67
CA ILE A 248 -15.10 -10.75 -9.87
C ILE A 248 -15.91 -11.62 -10.84
N PRO A 249 -15.55 -12.89 -11.12
CA PRO A 249 -16.36 -13.75 -11.98
C PRO A 249 -17.79 -13.98 -11.44
N ILE A 250 -17.94 -14.09 -10.12
CA ILE A 250 -19.26 -14.29 -9.49
C ILE A 250 -20.09 -13.02 -9.60
N LEU A 251 -19.50 -11.84 -9.36
CA LEU A 251 -20.18 -10.56 -9.55
C LEU A 251 -20.64 -10.39 -11.00
N LYS A 252 -19.74 -10.61 -11.97
CA LYS A 252 -20.07 -10.55 -13.42
C LYS A 252 -21.20 -11.52 -13.79
N LYS A 253 -21.21 -12.72 -13.22
CA LYS A 253 -22.31 -13.68 -13.39
C LYS A 253 -23.63 -13.18 -12.81
N ASN A 254 -23.61 -12.61 -11.61
CA ASN A 254 -24.81 -12.16 -10.91
C ASN A 254 -25.48 -10.96 -11.58
N VAL A 255 -24.67 -10.05 -12.17
CA VAL A 255 -25.19 -8.89 -12.89
C VAL A 255 -25.49 -9.16 -14.36
N LYS A 256 -25.19 -10.37 -14.86
CA LYS A 256 -25.43 -10.74 -16.26
C LYS A 256 -26.91 -10.56 -16.61
N GLY A 257 -27.18 -9.72 -17.60
CA GLY A 257 -28.54 -9.41 -18.07
C GLY A 257 -29.25 -8.31 -17.29
N MET A 258 -28.60 -7.70 -16.30
CA MET A 258 -29.04 -6.42 -15.75
C MET A 258 -28.69 -5.30 -16.73
N ASP A 259 -29.53 -4.27 -16.80
CA ASP A 259 -29.10 -3.01 -17.39
C ASP A 259 -28.02 -2.36 -16.52
N GLU A 260 -27.28 -1.42 -17.11
CA GLU A 260 -26.15 -0.75 -16.47
C GLU A 260 -26.52 -0.14 -15.11
N LYS A 261 -27.62 0.62 -15.04
CA LYS A 261 -28.11 1.24 -13.80
C LYS A 261 -28.34 0.19 -12.73
N LYS A 262 -29.07 -0.88 -13.04
CA LYS A 262 -29.39 -1.94 -12.08
C LYS A 262 -28.15 -2.73 -11.67
N GLY A 263 -27.23 -2.93 -12.61
CA GLY A 263 -25.93 -3.53 -12.36
C GLY A 263 -25.06 -2.73 -11.40
N VAL A 264 -24.96 -1.42 -11.61
CA VAL A 264 -24.23 -0.51 -10.72
C VAL A 264 -24.92 -0.41 -9.35
N ASP A 265 -26.25 -0.37 -9.31
CA ASP A 265 -27.01 -0.40 -8.05
C ASP A 265 -26.74 -1.70 -7.28
N TYR A 266 -26.68 -2.85 -7.95
CA TYR A 266 -26.28 -4.11 -7.33
C TYR A 266 -24.88 -4.04 -6.70
N LEU A 267 -23.89 -3.49 -7.42
CA LEU A 267 -22.52 -3.34 -6.90
C LEU A 267 -22.46 -2.34 -5.73
N MET A 268 -23.20 -1.24 -5.81
CA MET A 268 -23.35 -0.25 -4.74
C MET A 268 -23.92 -0.90 -3.48
N ARG A 269 -24.94 -1.74 -3.63
CA ARG A 269 -25.57 -2.46 -2.50
C ARG A 269 -24.68 -3.54 -1.92
N PHE A 270 -23.86 -4.19 -2.74
CA PHE A 270 -22.82 -5.11 -2.27
C PHE A 270 -21.82 -4.38 -1.37
N THR A 271 -21.23 -3.28 -1.82
CA THR A 271 -20.25 -2.51 -1.01
C THR A 271 -20.90 -1.88 0.23
N ARG A 272 -22.18 -1.52 0.13
CA ARG A 272 -22.94 -0.94 1.25
C ARG A 272 -23.26 -1.93 2.35
N TYR A 273 -23.54 -3.20 2.03
CA TYR A 273 -24.13 -4.10 3.03
C TYR A 273 -23.38 -5.41 3.25
N ALA A 274 -22.35 -5.72 2.47
CA ALA A 274 -21.55 -6.93 2.68
C ALA A 274 -20.55 -6.82 3.85
N PHE A 275 -20.37 -5.62 4.43
CA PHE A 275 -19.37 -5.33 5.46
C PHE A 275 -20.00 -4.59 6.64
N LEU A 276 -19.50 -4.83 7.86
CA LEU A 276 -19.85 -4.03 9.02
C LEU A 276 -19.22 -2.62 8.90
N TYR A 277 -19.90 -1.62 9.44
CA TYR A 277 -19.43 -0.24 9.43
C TYR A 277 -18.79 0.11 10.78
N GLU A 278 -17.59 0.69 10.74
CA GLU A 278 -16.90 1.29 11.89
C GLU A 278 -15.99 2.39 11.36
N ASP A 279 -15.83 3.46 12.14
CA ASP A 279 -14.96 4.59 11.79
C ASP A 279 -13.47 4.25 12.04
N ASP A 280 -12.57 4.73 11.19
CA ASP A 280 -11.14 4.47 11.28
C ASP A 280 -10.50 4.94 12.59
N GLU A 281 -10.93 6.06 13.16
CA GLU A 281 -10.41 6.52 14.46
C GLU A 281 -10.78 5.51 15.57
N GLN A 282 -11.95 4.89 15.47
CA GLN A 282 -12.40 3.86 16.41
C GLN A 282 -11.69 2.52 16.20
N ASN A 283 -11.43 2.14 14.94
CA ASN A 283 -10.86 0.84 14.58
C ASN A 283 -9.32 0.81 14.64
N TYR A 284 -8.66 1.88 14.19
CA TYR A 284 -7.19 1.98 14.05
C TYR A 284 -6.54 3.06 14.91
N GLY A 285 -7.33 3.95 15.55
CA GLY A 285 -6.80 5.08 16.32
C GLY A 285 -6.20 6.21 15.47
N ARG A 286 -6.40 6.15 14.14
CA ARG A 286 -5.99 7.14 13.13
C ARG A 286 -6.74 6.89 11.83
N GLU A 287 -6.83 7.89 10.96
CA GLU A 287 -7.28 7.71 9.58
C GLU A 287 -6.39 6.66 8.88
N LYS A 288 -7.01 5.63 8.29
CA LYS A 288 -6.31 4.54 7.62
C LYS A 288 -7.16 3.95 6.48
N ARG A 289 -7.04 4.59 5.32
CA ARG A 289 -7.65 4.14 4.07
C ARG A 289 -7.15 2.75 3.65
N LEU A 290 -8.08 1.83 3.47
CA LEU A 290 -7.83 0.47 2.99
C LEU A 290 -7.94 0.41 1.46
N SER A 291 -7.00 -0.30 0.82
CA SER A 291 -7.15 -0.69 -0.58
C SER A 291 -8.37 -1.61 -0.79
N PRO A 292 -8.91 -1.76 -2.01
CA PRO A 292 -10.04 -2.67 -2.27
C PRO A 292 -9.83 -4.10 -1.73
N GLY A 293 -8.58 -4.60 -1.80
CA GLY A 293 -8.24 -5.93 -1.26
C GLY A 293 -8.14 -5.97 0.27
N GLU A 294 -7.70 -4.88 0.91
CA GLU A 294 -7.73 -4.75 2.38
C GLU A 294 -9.17 -4.59 2.89
N THR A 295 -10.03 -3.82 2.22
CA THR A 295 -11.46 -3.71 2.54
C THR A 295 -12.12 -5.09 2.50
N LEU A 296 -11.86 -5.89 1.46
CA LEU A 296 -12.37 -7.25 1.35
C LEU A 296 -11.87 -8.17 2.47
N ALA A 297 -10.63 -7.98 2.94
CA ALA A 297 -10.07 -8.76 4.04
C ALA A 297 -10.57 -8.29 5.42
N SER A 298 -10.88 -7.00 5.60
CA SER A 298 -11.27 -6.40 6.88
C SER A 298 -12.72 -6.71 7.28
N ASN A 299 -12.98 -6.89 8.59
CA ASN A 299 -14.34 -7.08 9.10
C ASN A 299 -15.17 -5.79 9.07
N TYR A 300 -14.49 -4.65 9.18
CA TYR A 300 -15.07 -3.31 9.24
C TYR A 300 -14.50 -2.46 8.11
N SER A 301 -15.30 -1.50 7.65
CA SER A 301 -14.92 -0.54 6.61
C SER A 301 -15.75 0.74 6.74
N ASP A 302 -15.11 1.87 6.48
CA ASP A 302 -15.70 3.21 6.55
C ASP A 302 -16.11 3.74 5.16
N CYS A 303 -16.29 5.06 5.01
CA CYS A 303 -16.66 5.65 3.73
C CYS A 303 -15.56 5.60 2.67
N ASP A 304 -14.30 5.81 3.04
CA ASP A 304 -13.17 5.85 2.12
C ASP A 304 -12.91 4.48 1.49
N ASP A 305 -12.95 3.45 2.33
CA ASP A 305 -12.78 2.04 1.94
C ASP A 305 -13.87 1.58 0.96
N ARG A 306 -15.12 1.90 1.30
CA ARG A 306 -16.29 1.48 0.50
C ARG A 306 -16.36 2.23 -0.81
N ALA A 307 -15.96 3.50 -0.85
CA ALA A 307 -15.83 4.27 -2.08
C ALA A 307 -14.76 3.66 -3.00
N ALA A 308 -13.59 3.30 -2.46
CA ALA A 308 -12.52 2.65 -3.22
C ALA A 308 -12.95 1.29 -3.78
N LEU A 309 -13.58 0.45 -2.95
CA LEU A 309 -14.07 -0.85 -3.40
C LEU A 309 -15.17 -0.71 -4.45
N PHE A 310 -16.11 0.23 -4.28
CA PHE A 310 -17.16 0.47 -5.26
C PHE A 310 -16.58 0.96 -6.59
N PHE A 311 -15.66 1.93 -6.55
CA PHE A 311 -14.91 2.38 -7.72
C PHE A 311 -14.26 1.20 -8.46
N TYR A 312 -13.50 0.37 -7.73
CA TYR A 312 -12.82 -0.78 -8.29
C TYR A 312 -13.79 -1.74 -8.98
N LEU A 313 -14.92 -2.07 -8.32
CA LEU A 313 -15.90 -3.00 -8.86
C LEU A 313 -16.63 -2.46 -10.10
N VAL A 314 -17.02 -1.18 -10.12
CA VAL A 314 -17.67 -0.58 -11.30
C VAL A 314 -16.69 -0.52 -12.46
N LYS A 315 -15.43 -0.14 -12.22
CA LYS A 315 -14.37 -0.16 -13.23
C LYS A 315 -14.17 -1.57 -13.82
N GLU A 316 -14.05 -2.59 -12.98
CA GLU A 316 -13.80 -3.96 -13.43
C GLU A 316 -14.98 -4.64 -14.15
N VAL A 317 -16.22 -4.27 -13.81
CA VAL A 317 -17.43 -4.93 -14.31
C VAL A 317 -18.05 -4.18 -15.48
N TYR A 318 -18.14 -2.85 -15.41
CA TYR A 318 -18.80 -2.02 -16.42
C TYR A 318 -17.87 -1.01 -17.10
N ASN A 319 -16.74 -0.68 -16.47
CA ASN A 319 -15.76 0.27 -17.00
C ASN A 319 -16.38 1.63 -17.35
N LEU A 320 -17.07 2.24 -16.38
CA LEU A 320 -17.79 3.51 -16.56
C LEU A 320 -17.00 4.72 -16.05
N PRO A 321 -17.21 5.92 -16.62
CA PRO A 321 -16.70 7.17 -16.06
C PRO A 321 -17.18 7.37 -14.62
N MET A 322 -16.27 7.80 -13.74
CA MET A 322 -16.57 8.00 -12.33
C MET A 322 -15.86 9.22 -11.77
N ILE A 323 -16.48 9.87 -10.78
CA ILE A 323 -15.84 10.92 -9.99
C ILE A 323 -16.01 10.64 -8.49
N ALA A 324 -14.97 10.94 -7.72
CA ALA A 324 -14.97 10.87 -6.28
C ALA A 324 -15.33 12.23 -5.68
N LEU A 325 -16.40 12.28 -4.88
CA LEU A 325 -16.94 13.49 -4.28
C LEU A 325 -16.54 13.55 -2.79
N LEU A 326 -15.58 14.40 -2.46
CA LEU A 326 -15.14 14.62 -1.09
C LEU A 326 -15.91 15.77 -0.44
N TYR A 327 -16.72 15.43 0.56
CA TYR A 327 -17.35 16.36 1.50
C TYR A 327 -16.48 16.49 2.75
N PRO A 328 -16.70 17.50 3.62
CA PRO A 328 -15.89 17.70 4.82
C PRO A 328 -15.82 16.51 5.78
N THR A 329 -16.84 15.64 5.80
CA THR A 329 -16.96 14.51 6.73
C THR A 329 -17.36 13.20 6.03
N HIS A 330 -17.30 13.15 4.70
CA HIS A 330 -17.79 12.00 3.94
C HIS A 330 -17.17 11.98 2.55
N ILE A 331 -16.93 10.78 2.01
CA ILE A 331 -16.65 10.59 0.59
C ILE A 331 -17.67 9.65 -0.02
N THR A 332 -18.07 9.98 -1.25
CA THR A 332 -18.99 9.16 -2.04
C THR A 332 -18.60 9.20 -3.51
N MET A 333 -19.26 8.39 -4.33
CA MET A 333 -18.95 8.27 -5.75
C MET A 333 -20.10 8.81 -6.60
N ALA A 334 -19.79 9.26 -7.81
CA ALA A 334 -20.80 9.49 -8.85
C ALA A 334 -20.36 8.85 -10.16
N VAL A 335 -21.30 8.20 -10.84
CA VAL A 335 -21.07 7.40 -12.05
C VAL A 335 -21.72 8.10 -13.25
N GLY A 336 -20.99 8.17 -14.36
CA GLY A 336 -21.47 8.68 -15.63
C GLY A 336 -22.24 7.59 -16.36
N PHE A 337 -23.57 7.66 -16.33
CA PHE A 337 -24.46 6.77 -17.09
C PHE A 337 -24.83 7.41 -18.43
N ASP A 338 -25.17 6.59 -19.42
CA ASP A 338 -25.74 7.07 -20.70
C ASP A 338 -27.00 7.93 -20.49
N LYS A 339 -27.81 7.57 -19.48
CA LYS A 339 -29.01 8.30 -19.09
C LYS A 339 -28.87 8.77 -17.65
N PRO A 340 -28.86 10.10 -17.40
CA PRO A 340 -28.79 10.62 -16.04
C PRO A 340 -29.92 10.07 -15.16
N VAL A 341 -29.58 9.73 -13.92
CA VAL A 341 -30.50 9.23 -12.90
C VAL A 341 -30.49 10.18 -11.71
N GLY A 342 -31.68 10.61 -11.26
CA GLY A 342 -31.84 11.46 -10.08
C GLY A 342 -31.26 12.86 -10.23
N GLU A 343 -30.74 13.42 -9.13
CA GLU A 343 -30.14 14.76 -9.10
C GLU A 343 -28.74 14.70 -9.75
N PRO A 344 -28.49 15.44 -10.85
CA PRO A 344 -27.23 15.36 -11.59
C PRO A 344 -26.10 16.14 -10.93
N ILE A 345 -24.90 15.57 -10.95
CA ILE A 345 -23.64 16.28 -10.71
C ILE A 345 -22.99 16.59 -12.05
N VAL A 346 -22.72 17.87 -12.30
CA VAL A 346 -22.03 18.30 -13.53
C VAL A 346 -20.57 18.56 -13.23
N TYR A 347 -19.67 17.87 -13.94
CA TYR A 347 -18.23 18.06 -13.81
C TYR A 347 -17.58 17.98 -15.19
N ASN A 348 -16.76 18.98 -15.55
CA ASN A 348 -16.08 19.08 -16.85
C ASN A 348 -17.02 18.84 -18.07
N GLY A 349 -18.25 19.34 -18.00
CA GLY A 349 -19.24 19.22 -19.08
C GLY A 349 -19.93 17.86 -19.19
N LYS A 350 -19.62 16.90 -18.30
CA LYS A 350 -20.28 15.58 -18.21
C LYS A 350 -21.24 15.53 -17.02
N ILE A 351 -22.24 14.67 -17.12
CA ILE A 351 -23.27 14.46 -16.10
C ILE A 351 -23.00 13.13 -15.40
N TYR A 352 -23.00 13.16 -14.07
CA TYR A 352 -22.80 12.00 -13.20
C TYR A 352 -23.99 11.89 -12.24
N SER A 353 -24.34 10.66 -11.88
CA SER A 353 -25.34 10.36 -10.86
C SER A 353 -24.66 9.83 -9.61
N VAL A 354 -25.01 10.38 -8.45
CA VAL A 354 -24.45 9.95 -7.17
C VAL A 354 -24.78 8.48 -6.90
N CYS A 355 -23.79 7.71 -6.48
CA CYS A 355 -23.90 6.33 -6.05
C CYS A 355 -23.25 6.23 -4.67
N GLU A 356 -24.07 6.14 -3.63
CA GLU A 356 -23.62 6.11 -2.24
C GLU A 356 -23.25 4.67 -1.81
N PRO A 357 -21.96 4.30 -1.69
CA PRO A 357 -21.58 2.94 -1.37
C PRO A 357 -21.56 2.66 0.14
N THR A 358 -21.83 3.67 0.99
CA THR A 358 -21.76 3.57 2.46
C THR A 358 -23.15 3.64 3.08
N PRO A 359 -23.44 2.86 4.14
CA PRO A 359 -24.71 2.94 4.84
C PRO A 359 -25.05 4.37 5.27
N GLN A 360 -26.28 4.78 5.02
CA GLN A 360 -26.83 6.06 5.46
C GLN A 360 -28.05 5.80 6.33
N ALA A 361 -28.49 6.83 7.07
CA ALA A 361 -29.76 6.78 7.81
C ALA A 361 -30.97 6.62 6.86
N GLU A 362 -30.81 7.02 5.60
CA GLU A 362 -31.80 6.91 4.54
C GLU A 362 -31.43 5.78 3.58
N ASP A 363 -32.42 5.06 3.06
CA ASP A 363 -32.20 4.09 1.99
C ASP A 363 -32.05 4.81 0.63
N LEU A 364 -30.83 5.23 0.31
CA LEU A 364 -30.54 6.00 -0.90
C LEU A 364 -30.41 5.12 -2.15
N SER A 365 -31.21 5.45 -3.17
CA SER A 365 -31.08 4.95 -4.54
C SER A 365 -30.02 5.73 -5.33
N ILE A 366 -29.61 5.21 -6.49
CA ILE A 366 -28.77 5.96 -7.44
C ILE A 366 -29.41 7.32 -7.76
N GLY A 367 -28.58 8.37 -7.76
CA GLY A 367 -28.98 9.75 -8.01
C GLY A 367 -29.58 10.46 -6.80
N GLN A 368 -29.51 9.87 -5.61
CA GLN A 368 -29.95 10.50 -4.37
C GLN A 368 -28.76 10.81 -3.44
N LEU A 369 -28.82 11.99 -2.84
CA LEU A 369 -27.95 12.40 -1.74
C LEU A 369 -28.75 12.43 -0.44
N SER A 370 -28.10 12.09 0.68
CA SER A 370 -28.71 12.24 2.00
C SER A 370 -29.02 13.69 2.29
N ALA A 371 -30.04 13.95 3.11
CA ALA A 371 -30.44 15.32 3.46
C ALA A 371 -29.27 16.13 4.07
N LYS A 372 -28.35 15.45 4.75
CA LYS A 372 -27.15 16.06 5.35
C LYS A 372 -26.12 16.57 4.34
N LEU A 373 -26.11 16.05 3.11
CA LEU A 373 -25.10 16.38 2.10
C LEU A 373 -25.62 17.31 1.00
N LYS A 374 -26.94 17.40 0.78
CA LYS A 374 -27.54 18.17 -0.34
C LYS A 374 -27.08 19.63 -0.45
N SER A 375 -26.84 20.29 0.68
CA SER A 375 -26.44 21.70 0.73
C SER A 375 -24.98 21.89 1.18
N VAL A 376 -24.21 20.81 1.22
CA VAL A 376 -22.80 20.85 1.64
C VAL A 376 -21.93 20.90 0.39
N PRO A 377 -20.95 21.82 0.31
CA PRO A 377 -20.03 21.85 -0.80
C PRO A 377 -19.13 20.59 -0.79
N PHE A 378 -18.87 20.06 -1.98
CA PHE A 378 -17.91 18.97 -2.19
C PHE A 378 -16.79 19.42 -3.12
N LYS A 379 -15.70 18.65 -3.11
CA LYS A 379 -14.62 18.73 -4.11
C LYS A 379 -14.58 17.43 -4.91
N VAL A 380 -14.36 17.53 -6.21
CA VAL A 380 -13.99 16.35 -7.00
C VAL A 380 -12.50 16.11 -6.80
N VAL A 381 -12.15 15.02 -6.10
CA VAL A 381 -10.77 14.70 -5.71
C VAL A 381 -10.11 13.65 -6.60
N TYR A 382 -10.91 12.96 -7.41
CA TYR A 382 -10.45 12.03 -8.43
C TYR A 382 -11.53 11.88 -9.51
N ALA A 383 -11.10 11.77 -10.76
CA ALA A 383 -11.96 11.54 -11.91
C ALA A 383 -11.34 10.46 -12.80
N TYR A 384 -12.14 9.44 -13.11
CA TYR A 384 -11.77 8.33 -13.95
C TYR A 384 -12.54 8.37 -15.25
N GLU A 385 -11.81 8.21 -16.34
CA GLU A 385 -12.34 8.06 -17.69
C GLU A 385 -11.79 6.75 -18.28
N PRO A 386 -12.67 5.86 -18.79
CA PRO A 386 -12.33 4.55 -19.34
C PRO A 386 -11.31 4.51 -20.47
#